data_AF-A0A099XMM8-F1
#
_entry.id   AF-A0A099XMM8-F1
#
_cell.length_a   1.000
_cell.length_b   1.000
_cell.length_c   1.000
_cell.angle_alpha   90.00
_cell.angle_beta   90.00
_cell.angle_gamma   90.00
#
_symmetry.space_group_name_H-M   'P 1'
#
loop_
_entity.id
_entity.type
_entity.pdbx_description
1 polymer ?
#
loop_
_entity_poly.entity_id
_entity_poly.type
_entity_poly.pdbx_seq_one_letter_code
_entity_poly.pdbx_strand_id
1 'polypeptide(L)'
;MNFNELIENHNSYQIKLKDYENKWFIFKNSKISIWETFHLKGWYESLVVKNYSNAKQAFSDCAKADIYYYDLFKNNVGTDLFSFGRTHVLITALSDNQEAIKDYSKIDYEIPYRGKKKVKFSELVSRGEDHIYCDIIIKAMNKNLDAVAKDIEIMKSKCLTKKKNQWMELDLRFFESIINKDKDSAFEVINILATKEHKKRNKHSWIYKDLISQPALGFAKILWINGIELEFDNKFVINELLPIKPIGNYEDNIGLLINKMTLQSESEIYNGRKLSEDEYNRRY
;
A
#
# COMPACT_ATOMS: atom_id res chain seq x y z
N MET A 1 -3.97 -23.06 2.18
CA MET A 1 -4.82 -22.03 2.81
C MET A 1 -6.06 -21.85 1.95
N ASN A 2 -7.19 -21.60 2.58
CA ASN A 2 -8.50 -21.86 1.99
C ASN A 2 -9.02 -20.63 1.25
N PHE A 3 -9.19 -20.71 -0.07
CA PHE A 3 -9.87 -19.66 -0.84
C PHE A 3 -11.26 -19.33 -0.26
N ASN A 4 -11.90 -20.26 0.45
CA ASN A 4 -13.18 -20.00 1.12
C ASN A 4 -13.08 -18.86 2.14
N GLU A 5 -11.98 -18.76 2.91
CA GLU A 5 -11.82 -17.69 3.89
C GLU A 5 -11.71 -16.33 3.19
N LEU A 6 -11.02 -16.26 2.04
CA LEU A 6 -10.97 -15.07 1.21
C LEU A 6 -12.37 -14.72 0.66
N ILE A 7 -13.12 -15.70 0.19
CA ILE A 7 -14.48 -15.52 -0.35
C ILE A 7 -15.44 -15.02 0.74
N GLU A 8 -15.42 -15.64 1.92
CA GLU A 8 -16.26 -15.26 3.07
C GLU A 8 -15.95 -13.83 3.55
N ASN A 9 -14.66 -13.50 3.71
CA ASN A 9 -14.25 -12.15 4.11
C ASN A 9 -14.57 -11.12 3.03
N HIS A 10 -14.34 -11.44 1.76
CA HIS A 10 -14.75 -10.58 0.65
C HIS A 10 -16.24 -10.25 0.74
N ASN A 11 -17.11 -11.26 0.84
CA ASN A 11 -18.56 -11.05 0.88
C ASN A 11 -18.98 -10.23 2.10
N SER A 12 -18.42 -10.51 3.28
CA SER A 12 -18.69 -9.75 4.51
C SER A 12 -18.30 -8.28 4.38
N TYR A 13 -17.12 -7.99 3.82
CA TYR A 13 -16.62 -6.62 3.69
C TYR A 13 -17.35 -5.86 2.58
N GLN A 14 -17.78 -6.50 1.48
CA GLN A 14 -18.62 -5.85 0.48
C GLN A 14 -19.99 -5.42 1.05
N ILE A 15 -20.55 -6.17 1.99
CA ILE A 15 -21.76 -5.76 2.72
C ILE A 15 -21.47 -4.52 3.57
N LYS A 16 -20.37 -4.53 4.35
CA LYS A 16 -19.94 -3.38 5.17
C LYS A 16 -19.64 -2.13 4.34
N LEU A 17 -19.14 -2.29 3.11
CA LEU A 17 -18.87 -1.14 2.23
C LEU A 17 -20.13 -0.34 1.94
N LYS A 18 -21.27 -1.02 1.77
CA LYS A 18 -22.57 -0.37 1.56
C LYS A 18 -23.01 0.44 2.77
N ASP A 19 -22.63 0.02 3.97
CA ASP A 19 -22.93 0.80 5.19
C ASP A 19 -22.24 2.17 5.13
N TYR A 20 -21.05 2.28 4.53
CA TYR A 20 -20.33 3.55 4.40
C TYR A 20 -20.98 4.53 3.42
N GLU A 21 -21.96 4.12 2.62
CA GLU A 21 -22.67 4.99 1.67
C GLU A 21 -23.72 5.89 2.34
N ASN A 22 -23.43 6.44 3.52
CA ASN A 22 -24.32 7.38 4.21
C ASN A 22 -23.56 8.37 5.11
N LYS A 23 -24.28 9.41 5.55
CA LYS A 23 -23.73 10.50 6.36
C LYS A 23 -23.45 10.11 7.82
N TRP A 24 -23.94 8.97 8.30
CA TRP A 24 -23.58 8.49 9.63
C TRP A 24 -22.10 8.15 9.72
N PHE A 25 -21.48 7.64 8.66
CA PHE A 25 -20.10 7.20 8.74
C PHE A 25 -19.09 8.31 8.48
N ILE A 26 -17.98 8.23 9.23
CA ILE A 26 -16.90 9.19 9.22
C ILE A 26 -15.75 8.63 8.37
N PHE A 27 -15.41 9.29 7.26
CA PHE A 27 -14.35 8.86 6.35
C PHE A 27 -13.00 8.76 7.06
N LYS A 28 -12.61 9.80 7.80
CA LYS A 28 -11.34 9.82 8.55
C LYS A 28 -11.17 8.58 9.43
N ASN A 29 -12.22 8.18 10.14
CA ASN A 29 -12.17 7.06 11.09
C ASN A 29 -12.41 5.69 10.42
N SER A 30 -12.96 5.68 9.19
CA SER A 30 -13.30 4.47 8.45
C SER A 30 -12.30 4.11 7.36
N LYS A 31 -11.33 4.99 7.06
CA LYS A 31 -10.38 4.84 5.95
C LYS A 31 -9.69 3.49 5.90
N ILE A 32 -9.23 2.95 7.03
CA ILE A 32 -8.55 1.64 7.05
C ILE A 32 -9.48 0.52 6.62
N SER A 33 -10.72 0.48 7.12
CA SER A 33 -11.67 -0.56 6.73
C SER A 33 -12.16 -0.40 5.28
N ILE A 34 -12.25 0.82 4.76
CA ILE A 34 -12.51 1.06 3.34
C ILE A 34 -11.34 0.50 2.51
N TRP A 35 -10.10 0.86 2.86
CA TRP A 35 -8.90 0.36 2.19
C TRP A 35 -8.81 -1.18 2.23
N GLU A 36 -9.05 -1.80 3.39
CA GLU A 36 -9.06 -3.26 3.56
C GLU A 36 -10.13 -3.94 2.69
N THR A 37 -11.28 -3.30 2.52
CA THR A 37 -12.36 -3.82 1.67
C THR A 37 -11.95 -3.90 0.21
N PHE A 38 -11.32 -2.84 -0.32
CA PHE A 38 -10.81 -2.84 -1.69
C PHE A 38 -9.59 -3.75 -1.84
N HIS A 39 -8.74 -3.87 -0.81
CA HIS A 39 -7.63 -4.81 -0.80
C HIS A 39 -8.11 -6.27 -0.89
N LEU A 40 -9.14 -6.64 -0.11
CA LEU A 40 -9.82 -7.94 -0.20
C LEU A 40 -10.41 -8.17 -1.60
N LYS A 41 -11.10 -7.16 -2.15
CA LYS A 41 -11.67 -7.22 -3.50
C LYS A 41 -10.59 -7.48 -4.55
N GLY A 42 -9.46 -6.78 -4.49
CA GLY A 42 -8.36 -6.98 -5.43
C GLY A 42 -7.80 -8.40 -5.41
N TRP A 43 -7.65 -8.99 -4.22
CA TRP A 43 -7.23 -10.38 -4.09
C TRP A 43 -8.29 -11.39 -4.50
N TYR A 44 -9.56 -11.16 -4.16
CA TYR A 44 -10.66 -12.00 -4.63
C TYR A 44 -10.73 -12.02 -6.17
N GLU A 45 -10.68 -10.86 -6.81
CA GLU A 45 -10.73 -10.73 -8.27
C GLU A 45 -9.53 -11.41 -8.95
N SER A 46 -8.32 -11.26 -8.40
CA SER A 46 -7.10 -11.85 -8.99
C SER A 46 -6.90 -13.33 -8.70
N LEU A 47 -7.31 -13.82 -7.53
CA LEU A 47 -7.06 -15.20 -7.10
C LEU A 47 -8.23 -16.13 -7.38
N VAL A 48 -9.47 -15.66 -7.21
CA VAL A 48 -10.69 -16.47 -7.32
C VAL A 48 -11.33 -16.29 -8.68
N VAL A 49 -11.64 -15.05 -9.07
CA VAL A 49 -12.35 -14.75 -10.32
C VAL A 49 -11.43 -14.80 -11.55
N LYS A 50 -10.14 -14.52 -11.34
CA LYS A 50 -9.14 -14.32 -12.42
C LYS A 50 -9.45 -13.12 -13.33
N ASN A 51 -10.09 -12.09 -12.78
CA ASN A 51 -10.33 -10.82 -13.46
C ASN A 51 -9.29 -9.78 -13.02
N TYR A 52 -8.18 -9.71 -13.74
CA TYR A 52 -7.08 -8.82 -13.42
C TYR A 52 -7.39 -7.33 -13.65
N SER A 53 -8.34 -7.00 -14.53
CA SER A 53 -8.78 -5.60 -14.71
C SER A 53 -9.54 -5.11 -13.46
N ASN A 54 -10.45 -5.92 -12.93
CA ASN A 54 -11.15 -5.59 -11.67
C ASN A 54 -10.20 -5.57 -10.48
N ALA A 55 -9.22 -6.47 -10.45
CA ALA A 55 -8.19 -6.47 -9.41
C ALA A 55 -7.40 -5.14 -9.42
N LYS A 56 -6.96 -4.69 -10.61
CA LYS A 56 -6.28 -3.41 -10.80
C LYS A 56 -7.12 -2.21 -10.39
N GLN A 57 -8.41 -2.20 -10.73
CA GLN A 57 -9.34 -1.16 -10.25
C GLN A 57 -9.39 -1.14 -8.71
N ALA A 58 -9.54 -2.30 -8.07
CA ALA A 58 -9.59 -2.37 -6.61
C ALA A 58 -8.27 -1.93 -5.95
N PHE A 59 -7.12 -2.30 -6.52
CA PHE A 59 -5.81 -1.81 -6.05
C PHE A 59 -5.65 -0.30 -6.28
N SER A 60 -6.22 0.26 -7.35
CA SER A 60 -6.30 1.70 -7.56
C SER A 60 -7.18 2.38 -6.50
N ASP A 61 -8.29 1.77 -6.10
CA ASP A 61 -9.16 2.29 -5.05
C ASP A 61 -8.45 2.29 -3.69
N CYS A 62 -7.62 1.29 -3.39
CA CYS A 62 -6.71 1.32 -2.24
C CYS A 62 -5.79 2.56 -2.27
N ALA A 63 -5.12 2.80 -3.41
CA ALA A 63 -4.24 3.95 -3.57
C ALA A 63 -4.99 5.28 -3.39
N LYS A 64 -6.18 5.41 -4.00
CA LYS A 64 -7.03 6.59 -3.87
C LYS A 64 -7.49 6.82 -2.43
N ALA A 65 -7.79 5.77 -1.65
CA ALA A 65 -8.14 5.92 -0.24
C ALA A 65 -7.00 6.54 0.59
N ASP A 66 -5.75 6.19 0.30
CA ASP A 66 -4.57 6.79 0.92
C ASP A 66 -4.37 8.25 0.47
N ILE A 67 -4.50 8.52 -0.83
CA ILE A 67 -4.35 9.86 -1.43
C ILE A 67 -5.41 10.83 -0.89
N TYR A 68 -6.69 10.47 -0.95
CA TYR A 68 -7.77 11.31 -0.43
C TYR A 68 -7.61 11.58 1.07
N TYR A 69 -7.20 10.57 1.85
CA TYR A 69 -6.95 10.76 3.27
C TYR A 69 -5.81 11.76 3.50
N TYR A 70 -4.73 11.66 2.74
CA TYR A 70 -3.64 12.63 2.79
C TYR A 70 -4.14 14.03 2.41
N ASP A 71 -4.80 14.19 1.27
CA ASP A 71 -5.20 15.52 0.77
C ASP A 71 -6.19 16.23 1.71
N LEU A 72 -7.16 15.49 2.27
CA LEU A 72 -8.15 16.03 3.19
C LEU A 72 -7.57 16.32 4.58
N PHE A 73 -6.57 15.54 5.03
CA PHE A 73 -6.12 15.57 6.42
C PHE A 73 -4.62 15.78 6.61
N LYS A 74 -3.84 16.24 5.61
CA LYS A 74 -2.37 16.38 5.70
C LYS A 74 -1.83 17.14 6.91
N ASN A 75 -2.58 18.11 7.43
CA ASN A 75 -2.21 18.88 8.62
C ASN A 75 -2.57 18.17 9.96
N ASN A 76 -3.39 17.12 9.87
CA ASN A 76 -3.91 16.36 11.01
C ASN A 76 -4.23 14.90 10.64
N VAL A 77 -3.24 14.20 10.08
CA VAL A 77 -3.32 12.76 9.70
C VAL A 77 -3.55 11.89 10.94
N GLY A 78 -3.24 12.40 12.14
CA GLY A 78 -3.53 11.79 13.44
C GLY A 78 -2.56 10.66 13.81
N THR A 79 -2.26 9.80 12.85
CA THR A 79 -1.33 8.67 12.99
C THR A 79 -0.46 8.54 11.75
N ASP A 80 0.50 7.62 11.79
CA ASP A 80 1.30 7.28 10.63
C ASP A 80 0.45 6.61 9.54
N LEU A 81 0.33 7.22 8.35
CA LEU A 81 -0.47 6.69 7.22
C LEU A 81 0.03 5.31 6.77
N PHE A 82 1.35 5.08 6.85
CA PHE A 82 2.01 3.84 6.49
C PHE A 82 2.35 2.99 7.71
N SER A 83 1.58 3.09 8.79
CA SER A 83 1.75 2.25 9.99
C SER A 83 1.64 0.75 9.72
N PHE A 84 0.92 0.36 8.66
CA PHE A 84 0.82 -1.03 8.18
C PHE A 84 1.99 -1.42 7.24
N GLY A 85 2.99 -0.54 7.11
CA GLY A 85 4.23 -0.74 6.38
C GLY A 85 4.05 -0.78 4.87
N ARG A 86 4.91 -1.58 4.22
CA ARG A 86 5.04 -1.69 2.75
C ARG A 86 3.77 -2.12 2.00
N THR A 87 2.78 -2.70 2.67
CA THR A 87 1.63 -3.28 1.96
C THR A 87 0.92 -2.25 1.11
N HIS A 88 0.66 -1.05 1.66
CA HIS A 88 -0.01 0.03 0.94
C HIS A 88 0.72 0.38 -0.37
N VAL A 89 2.02 0.67 -0.29
CA VAL A 89 2.81 1.07 -1.47
C VAL A 89 2.96 -0.05 -2.51
N LEU A 90 3.09 -1.32 -2.07
CA LEU A 90 3.18 -2.45 -3.00
C LEU A 90 1.84 -2.70 -3.70
N ILE A 91 0.71 -2.54 -3.01
CA ILE A 91 -0.63 -2.62 -3.61
C ILE A 91 -0.83 -1.52 -4.64
N THR A 92 -0.41 -0.28 -4.35
CA THR A 92 -0.46 0.83 -5.32
C THR A 92 0.26 0.48 -6.62
N ALA A 93 1.45 -0.12 -6.55
CA ALA A 93 2.19 -0.54 -7.74
C ALA A 93 1.45 -1.59 -8.60
N LEU A 94 0.65 -2.47 -7.98
CA LEU A 94 -0.14 -3.49 -8.69
C LEU A 94 -1.33 -2.92 -9.46
N SER A 95 -1.71 -1.66 -9.22
CA SER A 95 -2.87 -1.04 -9.87
C SER A 95 -2.66 -0.71 -11.34
N ASP A 96 -1.42 -0.48 -11.79
CA ASP A 96 -1.09 0.16 -13.08
C ASP A 96 -1.69 1.55 -13.31
N ASN A 97 -2.32 2.17 -12.31
CA ASN A 97 -2.85 3.51 -12.43
C ASN A 97 -1.73 4.55 -12.29
N GLN A 98 -1.17 4.99 -13.41
CA GLN A 98 -0.03 5.92 -13.45
C GLN A 98 -0.35 7.28 -12.82
N GLU A 99 -1.59 7.75 -12.95
CA GLU A 99 -2.04 8.99 -12.31
C GLU A 99 -2.03 8.83 -10.79
N ALA A 100 -2.66 7.77 -10.28
CA ALA A 100 -2.66 7.48 -8.85
C ALA A 100 -1.23 7.25 -8.32
N ILE A 101 -0.35 6.53 -9.04
CA ILE A 101 1.05 6.31 -8.64
C ILE A 101 1.82 7.64 -8.51
N LYS A 102 1.58 8.57 -9.44
CA LYS A 102 2.18 9.91 -9.44
C LYS A 102 1.65 10.77 -8.29
N ASP A 103 0.36 10.70 -7.99
CA ASP A 103 -0.22 11.44 -6.87
C ASP A 103 0.21 10.87 -5.52
N TYR A 104 0.28 9.54 -5.43
CA TYR A 104 0.79 8.83 -4.25
C TYR A 104 2.24 9.24 -3.93
N SER A 105 3.05 9.59 -4.93
CA SER A 105 4.43 10.06 -4.73
C SER A 105 4.55 11.44 -4.08
N LYS A 106 3.44 12.17 -3.95
CA LYS A 106 3.39 13.51 -3.34
C LYS A 106 3.08 13.45 -1.84
N ILE A 107 2.75 12.27 -1.31
CA ILE A 107 2.40 12.07 0.10
C ILE A 107 3.62 12.37 0.99
N ASP A 108 3.56 13.48 1.71
CA ASP A 108 4.52 13.88 2.73
C ASP A 108 3.76 14.51 3.91
N TYR A 109 3.40 13.68 4.89
CA TYR A 109 2.59 14.06 6.05
C TYR A 109 3.42 14.21 7.31
N GLU A 110 2.87 14.92 8.29
CA GLU A 110 3.46 15.06 9.61
C GLU A 110 3.07 13.90 10.53
N ILE A 111 4.06 13.34 11.23
CA ILE A 111 3.89 12.23 12.18
C ILE A 111 4.30 12.70 13.58
N PRO A 112 3.51 12.38 14.63
CA PRO A 112 3.95 12.57 16.00
C PRO A 112 5.22 11.75 16.29
N TYR A 113 6.33 12.42 16.55
CA TYR A 113 7.63 11.81 16.84
C TYR A 113 8.06 12.15 18.27
N ARG A 114 8.29 11.10 19.09
CA ARG A 114 8.75 11.20 20.48
C ARG A 114 7.95 12.22 21.31
N GLY A 115 6.63 12.06 21.32
CA GLY A 115 5.74 12.65 22.32
C GLY A 115 5.23 14.08 22.06
N LYS A 116 5.93 14.95 21.29
CA LYS A 116 5.41 16.30 20.97
C LYS A 116 5.85 16.90 19.64
N LYS A 117 6.97 16.46 19.04
CA LYS A 117 7.46 17.04 17.79
C LYS A 117 6.76 16.37 16.60
N LYS A 118 6.08 17.16 15.78
CA LYS A 118 5.65 16.70 14.45
C LYS A 118 6.86 16.73 13.51
N VAL A 119 7.09 15.63 12.80
CA VAL A 119 8.19 15.46 11.85
C VAL A 119 7.61 14.97 10.53
N LYS A 120 8.06 15.53 9.42
CA LYS A 120 7.60 15.10 8.09
C LYS A 120 8.08 13.69 7.77
N PHE A 121 7.30 12.94 7.01
CA PHE A 121 7.66 11.62 6.49
C PHE A 121 9.05 11.65 5.81
N SER A 122 9.28 12.61 4.91
CA SER A 122 10.56 12.82 4.23
C SER A 122 11.74 13.09 5.18
N GLU A 123 11.49 13.77 6.31
CA GLU A 123 12.52 14.01 7.32
C GLU A 123 12.88 12.71 8.06
N LEU A 124 11.91 11.83 8.34
CA LEU A 124 12.17 10.51 8.92
C LEU A 124 12.96 9.60 7.97
N VAL A 125 12.66 9.65 6.67
CA VAL A 125 13.46 8.98 5.63
C VAL A 125 14.90 9.46 5.68
N SER A 126 15.13 10.78 5.70
CA SER A 126 16.49 11.34 5.70
C SER A 126 17.33 10.90 6.90
N ARG A 127 16.69 10.51 8.01
CA ARG A 127 17.32 10.00 9.24
C ARG A 127 17.59 8.49 9.22
N GLY A 128 17.15 7.76 8.20
CA GLY A 128 17.25 6.30 8.16
C GLY A 128 16.35 5.63 9.18
N GLU A 129 15.15 6.18 9.40
CA GLU A 129 14.05 5.50 10.11
C GLU A 129 13.30 4.59 9.13
N ASP A 130 12.48 3.67 9.66
CA ASP A 130 11.84 2.58 8.89
C ASP A 130 10.98 3.07 7.69
N HIS A 131 10.56 4.34 7.70
CA HIS A 131 9.84 5.04 6.63
C HIS A 131 10.55 5.00 5.27
N ILE A 132 11.89 4.95 5.27
CA ILE A 132 12.70 4.81 4.04
C ILE A 132 12.26 3.63 3.18
N TYR A 133 11.74 2.58 3.82
CA TYR A 133 11.32 1.39 3.10
C TYR A 133 10.09 1.63 2.23
N CYS A 134 9.16 2.46 2.67
CA CYS A 134 8.02 2.87 1.85
C CYS A 134 8.47 3.86 0.77
N ASP A 135 9.35 4.79 1.12
CA ASP A 135 9.81 5.86 0.22
C ASP A 135 10.57 5.33 -1.00
N ILE A 136 11.50 4.38 -0.80
CA ILE A 136 12.25 3.78 -1.90
C ILE A 136 11.34 2.99 -2.85
N ILE A 137 10.30 2.32 -2.34
CA ILE A 137 9.27 1.67 -3.15
C ILE A 137 8.51 2.71 -3.97
N ILE A 138 8.09 3.82 -3.35
CA ILE A 138 7.34 4.90 -4.01
C ILE A 138 8.17 5.51 -5.15
N LYS A 139 9.46 5.76 -4.92
CA LYS A 139 10.38 6.31 -5.93
C LYS A 139 10.63 5.32 -7.05
N ALA A 140 10.81 4.03 -6.72
CA ALA A 140 11.03 2.98 -7.72
C ALA A 140 9.79 2.76 -8.61
N MET A 141 8.57 2.75 -8.05
CA MET A 141 7.34 2.65 -8.85
C MET A 141 7.07 3.91 -9.71
N ASN A 142 7.68 5.05 -9.36
CA ASN A 142 7.64 6.29 -10.17
C ASN A 142 8.84 6.43 -11.12
N LYS A 143 9.70 5.39 -11.25
CA LYS A 143 10.92 5.40 -12.08
C LYS A 143 11.89 6.56 -11.76
N ASN A 144 11.85 7.10 -10.55
CA ASN A 144 12.76 8.16 -10.12
C ASN A 144 14.08 7.54 -9.61
N LEU A 145 14.88 7.01 -10.54
CA LEU A 145 16.07 6.21 -10.22
C LEU A 145 17.14 7.02 -9.48
N ASP A 146 17.28 8.32 -9.77
CA ASP A 146 18.18 9.20 -9.01
C ASP A 146 17.78 9.32 -7.54
N ALA A 147 16.47 9.36 -7.25
CA ALA A 147 15.98 9.38 -5.89
C ALA A 147 16.11 8.00 -5.21
N VAL A 148 15.94 6.90 -5.96
CA VAL A 148 16.20 5.53 -5.47
C VAL A 148 17.67 5.38 -5.09
N ALA A 149 18.61 5.87 -5.90
CA ALA A 149 20.04 5.83 -5.60
C ALA A 149 20.38 6.59 -4.31
N LYS A 150 19.74 7.73 -4.06
CA LYS A 150 19.90 8.47 -2.79
C LYS A 150 19.41 7.66 -1.58
N ASP A 151 18.29 6.95 -1.70
CA ASP A 151 17.76 6.13 -0.62
C ASP A 151 18.63 4.89 -0.37
N ILE A 152 19.19 4.29 -1.41
CA ILE A 152 20.20 3.23 -1.32
C ILE A 152 21.37 3.67 -0.43
N GLU A 153 21.88 4.88 -0.64
CA GLU A 153 22.98 5.42 0.18
C GLU A 153 22.57 5.70 1.63
N ILE A 154 21.34 6.16 1.87
CA ILE A 154 20.81 6.30 3.24
C ILE A 154 20.66 4.93 3.90
N MET A 155 20.16 3.92 3.18
CA MET A 155 20.02 2.55 3.68
C MET A 155 21.38 1.99 4.09
N LYS A 156 22.42 2.14 3.26
CA LYS A 156 23.79 1.70 3.56
C LYS A 156 24.38 2.44 4.76
N SER A 157 24.31 3.76 4.77
CA SER A 157 25.03 4.59 5.76
C SER A 157 24.31 4.71 7.12
N LYS A 158 22.97 4.60 7.15
CA LYS A 158 22.17 4.87 8.38
C LYS A 158 21.32 3.69 8.84
N CYS A 159 20.81 2.87 7.92
CA CYS A 159 19.91 1.76 8.27
C CYS A 159 20.70 0.50 8.61
N LEU A 160 21.52 0.01 7.67
CA LEU A 160 22.23 -1.28 7.79
C LEU A 160 23.38 -1.26 8.79
N THR A 161 23.82 -0.08 9.25
CA THR A 161 24.73 0.06 10.39
C THR A 161 24.10 -0.42 11.71
N LYS A 162 22.77 -0.52 11.77
CA LYS A 162 22.02 -1.02 12.93
C LYS A 162 21.75 -2.52 12.76
N LYS A 163 22.23 -3.36 13.68
CA LYS A 163 22.02 -4.83 13.65
C LYS A 163 20.55 -5.23 13.48
N LYS A 164 19.63 -4.52 14.13
CA LYS A 164 18.18 -4.78 14.04
C LYS A 164 17.59 -4.58 12.63
N ASN A 165 18.30 -3.90 11.73
CA ASN A 165 17.86 -3.56 10.38
C ASN A 165 18.54 -4.42 9.30
N GLN A 166 19.38 -5.40 9.65
CA GLN A 166 20.05 -6.27 8.67
C GLN A 166 19.06 -7.05 7.78
N TRP A 167 17.81 -7.23 8.20
CA TRP A 167 16.76 -7.80 7.35
C TRP A 167 16.50 -7.01 6.06
N MET A 168 16.89 -5.73 6.01
CA MET A 168 16.75 -4.85 4.84
C MET A 168 17.82 -5.10 3.77
N GLU A 169 18.84 -5.92 4.03
CA GLU A 169 19.92 -6.20 3.06
C GLU A 169 19.37 -6.83 1.77
N LEU A 170 18.38 -7.70 1.91
CA LEU A 170 17.71 -8.30 0.76
C LEU A 170 16.92 -7.26 -0.05
N ASP A 171 16.29 -6.29 0.63
CA ASP A 171 15.58 -5.20 -0.03
C ASP A 171 16.56 -4.24 -0.72
N LEU A 172 17.69 -3.92 -0.09
CA LEU A 172 18.77 -3.13 -0.70
C LEU A 172 19.24 -3.76 -2.01
N ARG A 173 19.57 -5.06 -1.97
CA ARG A 173 20.05 -5.82 -3.14
C ARG A 173 19.05 -5.77 -4.30
N PHE A 174 17.75 -5.84 -4.00
CA PHE A 174 16.70 -5.66 -5.00
C PHE A 174 16.75 -4.28 -5.68
N PHE A 175 16.80 -3.19 -4.89
CA PHE A 175 16.81 -1.84 -5.46
C PHE A 175 18.11 -1.53 -6.21
N GLU A 176 19.26 -2.04 -5.76
CA GLU A 176 20.51 -1.97 -6.51
C GLU A 176 20.41 -2.69 -7.86
N SER A 177 19.70 -3.82 -7.90
CA SER A 177 19.47 -4.57 -9.14
C SER A 177 18.65 -3.77 -10.16
N ILE A 178 17.70 -2.93 -9.70
CA ILE A 178 16.97 -2.00 -10.57
C ILE A 178 17.93 -0.97 -11.19
N ILE A 179 18.77 -0.33 -10.38
CA ILE A 179 19.73 0.69 -10.83
C ILE A 179 20.71 0.10 -11.84
N ASN A 180 21.24 -1.09 -11.54
CA ASN A 180 22.25 -1.75 -12.35
C ASN A 180 21.66 -2.55 -13.53
N LYS A 181 20.33 -2.62 -13.65
CA LYS A 181 19.61 -3.50 -14.59
C LYS A 181 20.04 -4.98 -14.49
N ASP A 182 20.41 -5.41 -13.29
CA ASP A 182 20.87 -6.76 -13.00
C ASP A 182 19.67 -7.70 -12.83
N LYS A 183 19.31 -8.37 -13.92
CA LYS A 183 18.16 -9.28 -13.95
C LYS A 183 18.34 -10.49 -13.05
N ASP A 184 19.56 -11.03 -12.97
CA ASP A 184 19.85 -12.26 -12.26
C ASP A 184 19.76 -12.03 -10.75
N SER A 185 20.37 -10.96 -10.25
CA SER A 185 20.26 -10.58 -8.83
C SER A 185 18.81 -10.26 -8.47
N ALA A 186 18.07 -9.54 -9.33
CA ALA A 186 16.67 -9.24 -9.10
C ALA A 186 15.80 -10.52 -9.02
N PHE A 187 16.02 -11.46 -9.94
CA PHE A 187 15.34 -12.76 -9.97
C PHE A 187 15.63 -13.58 -8.70
N GLU A 188 16.90 -13.64 -8.28
CA GLU A 188 17.31 -14.36 -7.07
C GLU A 188 16.63 -13.78 -5.83
N VAL A 189 16.64 -12.44 -5.68
CA VAL A 189 16.00 -11.77 -4.53
C VAL A 189 14.51 -12.10 -4.45
N ILE A 190 13.79 -11.98 -5.56
CA ILE A 190 12.35 -12.25 -5.59
C ILE A 190 12.07 -13.71 -5.25
N ASN A 191 12.86 -14.66 -5.76
CA ASN A 191 12.71 -16.07 -5.41
C ASN A 191 12.96 -16.34 -3.94
N ILE A 192 13.94 -15.70 -3.30
CA ILE A 192 14.17 -15.79 -1.85
C ILE A 192 12.95 -15.26 -1.08
N LEU A 193 12.39 -14.12 -1.51
CA LEU A 193 11.19 -13.54 -0.91
C LEU A 193 9.93 -14.41 -1.10
N ALA A 194 9.86 -15.16 -2.20
CA ALA A 194 8.76 -16.07 -2.51
C ALA A 194 8.95 -17.48 -1.91
N THR A 195 10.10 -17.79 -1.31
CA THR A 195 10.38 -19.12 -0.75
C THR A 195 10.86 -19.03 0.70
N LYS A 196 12.16 -18.84 0.92
CA LYS A 196 12.82 -18.85 2.23
C LYS A 196 12.28 -17.79 3.18
N GLU A 197 12.03 -16.57 2.69
CA GLU A 197 11.59 -15.45 3.51
C GLU A 197 10.06 -15.26 3.50
N HIS A 198 9.32 -16.04 2.70
CA HIS A 198 7.88 -15.86 2.48
C HIS A 198 7.08 -15.78 3.79
N LYS A 199 7.13 -16.82 4.63
CA LYS A 199 6.36 -16.86 5.89
C LYS A 199 6.72 -15.72 6.84
N LYS A 200 8.03 -15.42 6.97
CA LYS A 200 8.54 -14.38 7.88
C LYS A 200 8.12 -12.99 7.44
N ARG A 201 8.16 -12.71 6.13
CA ARG A 201 7.85 -11.39 5.56
C ARG A 201 6.35 -11.16 5.41
N ASN A 202 5.53 -12.21 5.41
CA ASN A 202 4.07 -12.14 5.30
C ASN A 202 3.34 -12.43 6.63
N LYS A 203 4.05 -12.55 7.76
CA LYS A 203 3.45 -12.92 9.06
C LYS A 203 2.26 -12.04 9.49
N HIS A 204 2.24 -10.80 9.05
CA HIS A 204 1.22 -9.80 9.38
C HIS A 204 0.22 -9.55 8.24
N SER A 205 0.31 -10.31 7.14
CA SER A 205 -0.53 -10.16 5.95
C SER A 205 -1.89 -10.88 6.09
N TRP A 206 -2.40 -11.03 7.32
CA TRP A 206 -3.70 -11.63 7.65
C TRP A 206 -4.01 -12.91 6.83
N ILE A 207 -5.15 -12.98 6.14
CA ILE A 207 -5.59 -14.12 5.32
C ILE A 207 -4.88 -14.25 3.97
N TYR A 208 -3.90 -13.38 3.66
CA TYR A 208 -3.15 -13.44 2.40
C TYR A 208 -1.81 -14.15 2.56
N LYS A 209 -1.36 -14.35 3.81
CA LYS A 209 0.00 -14.77 4.15
C LYS A 209 0.45 -16.08 3.53
N ASP A 210 -0.48 -16.99 3.21
CA ASP A 210 -0.21 -18.27 2.55
C ASP A 210 -0.80 -18.36 1.13
N LEU A 211 -1.34 -17.26 0.57
CA LEU A 211 -1.87 -17.18 -0.80
C LEU A 211 -0.90 -16.46 -1.73
N ILE A 212 -0.22 -15.43 -1.23
CA ILE A 212 0.70 -14.59 -1.99
C ILE A 212 1.91 -14.21 -1.14
N SER A 213 3.01 -13.87 -1.80
CA SER A 213 4.11 -13.17 -1.13
C SER A 213 4.05 -11.71 -1.52
N GLN A 214 3.48 -10.86 -0.65
CA GLN A 214 3.32 -9.43 -0.93
C GLN A 214 4.65 -8.76 -1.33
N PRO A 215 5.79 -8.98 -0.63
CA PRO A 215 7.06 -8.40 -1.05
C PRO A 215 7.49 -8.92 -2.43
N ALA A 216 7.44 -10.22 -2.67
CA ALA A 216 7.93 -10.81 -3.92
C ALA A 216 7.10 -10.34 -5.13
N LEU A 217 5.77 -10.39 -5.01
CA LEU A 217 4.86 -9.96 -6.07
C LEU A 217 4.96 -8.45 -6.33
N GLY A 218 4.99 -7.63 -5.29
CA GLY A 218 5.14 -6.19 -5.45
C GLY A 218 6.51 -5.79 -6.04
N PHE A 219 7.59 -6.47 -5.64
CA PHE A 219 8.92 -6.25 -6.21
C PHE A 219 9.01 -6.71 -7.67
N ALA A 220 8.44 -7.86 -8.00
CA ALA A 220 8.31 -8.30 -9.39
C ALA A 220 7.56 -7.26 -10.24
N LYS A 221 6.48 -6.68 -9.72
CA LYS A 221 5.75 -5.60 -10.40
C LYS A 221 6.62 -4.36 -10.62
N ILE A 222 7.37 -3.94 -9.59
CA ILE A 222 8.25 -2.77 -9.68
C ILE A 222 9.38 -2.99 -10.69
N LEU A 223 9.90 -4.22 -10.85
CA LEU A 223 10.86 -4.52 -11.94
C LEU A 223 10.26 -4.28 -13.32
N TRP A 224 9.05 -4.79 -13.54
CA TRP A 224 8.33 -4.57 -14.80
C TRP A 224 8.08 -3.09 -15.06
N ILE A 225 7.70 -2.32 -14.03
CA ILE A 225 7.59 -0.85 -14.14
C ILE A 225 8.93 -0.28 -14.63
N ASN A 226 10.05 -0.75 -14.10
CA ASN A 226 11.39 -0.29 -14.47
C ASN A 226 11.97 -0.94 -15.73
N GLY A 227 11.15 -1.62 -16.55
CA GLY A 227 11.55 -2.20 -17.84
C GLY A 227 12.36 -3.49 -17.74
N ILE A 228 12.36 -4.14 -16.57
CA ILE A 228 12.97 -5.45 -16.35
C ILE A 228 11.85 -6.47 -16.24
N GLU A 229 11.54 -7.09 -17.36
CA GLU A 229 10.48 -8.11 -17.45
C GLU A 229 11.05 -9.49 -17.08
N LEU A 230 10.42 -10.12 -16.10
CA LEU A 230 10.75 -11.45 -15.58
C LEU A 230 9.46 -12.20 -15.24
N GLU A 231 9.45 -13.50 -15.51
CA GLU A 231 8.40 -14.42 -15.10
C GLU A 231 8.93 -15.37 -14.02
N PHE A 232 8.05 -15.80 -13.13
CA PHE A 232 8.41 -16.61 -11.98
C PHE A 232 7.61 -17.91 -11.95
N ASP A 233 8.29 -19.04 -11.91
CA ASP A 233 7.65 -20.33 -11.60
C ASP A 233 7.48 -20.46 -10.07
N ASN A 234 6.55 -19.68 -9.52
CA ASN A 234 6.25 -19.68 -8.10
C ASN A 234 4.79 -19.27 -7.84
N LYS A 235 4.04 -20.15 -7.15
CA LYS A 235 2.61 -19.93 -6.84
C LYS A 235 2.30 -18.65 -6.05
N PHE A 236 3.28 -18.06 -5.37
CA PHE A 236 3.09 -16.85 -4.57
C PHE A 236 3.29 -15.55 -5.36
N VAL A 237 3.71 -15.65 -6.63
CA VAL A 237 3.85 -14.54 -7.58
C VAL A 237 2.87 -14.78 -8.73
N ILE A 238 1.90 -13.87 -8.89
CA ILE A 238 0.87 -13.96 -9.93
C ILE A 238 1.41 -13.25 -11.17
N ASN A 239 1.96 -14.01 -12.13
CA ASN A 239 2.60 -13.45 -13.32
C ASN A 239 1.65 -12.56 -14.14
N GLU A 240 0.34 -12.85 -14.14
CA GLU A 240 -0.65 -12.09 -14.91
C GLU A 240 -0.86 -10.66 -14.40
N LEU A 241 -0.44 -10.35 -13.16
CA LEU A 241 -0.46 -8.99 -12.62
C LEU A 241 0.80 -8.18 -12.97
N LEU A 242 1.88 -8.82 -13.43
CA LEU A 242 3.16 -8.16 -13.68
C LEU A 242 3.14 -7.23 -14.91
N PRO A 243 2.58 -7.64 -16.07
CA PRO A 243 2.49 -6.76 -17.24
C PRO A 243 1.90 -5.39 -16.92
N ILE A 244 2.59 -4.34 -17.37
CA ILE A 244 2.12 -2.95 -17.24
C ILE A 244 1.04 -2.72 -18.28
N LYS A 245 -0.20 -3.01 -17.87
CA LYS A 245 -1.39 -2.91 -18.72
C LYS A 245 -2.49 -2.18 -17.95
N PRO A 246 -2.44 -0.84 -17.93
CA PRO A 246 -3.48 -0.03 -17.30
C PRO A 246 -4.85 -0.36 -17.90
N ILE A 247 -5.90 -0.31 -17.09
CA ILE A 247 -7.27 -0.33 -17.63
C ILE A 247 -7.57 1.04 -18.25
N GLY A 248 -8.33 1.07 -19.36
CA GLY A 248 -8.51 2.27 -20.17
C GLY A 248 -9.13 3.45 -19.41
N ASN A 249 -9.94 3.17 -18.37
CA ASN A 249 -10.48 4.16 -17.45
C ASN A 249 -10.55 3.57 -16.04
N TYR A 250 -10.07 4.30 -15.04
CA TYR A 250 -10.22 3.92 -13.63
C TYR A 250 -11.34 4.73 -12.99
N GLU A 251 -12.33 4.03 -12.45
CA GLU A 251 -13.40 4.68 -11.69
C GLU A 251 -12.85 5.33 -10.42
N ASP A 252 -13.48 6.40 -9.96
CA ASP A 252 -13.18 7.03 -8.68
C ASP A 252 -14.20 6.61 -7.61
N ASN A 253 -14.18 5.33 -7.27
CA ASN A 253 -15.09 4.76 -6.28
C ASN A 253 -14.90 5.40 -4.90
N ILE A 254 -13.67 5.78 -4.56
CA ILE A 254 -13.35 6.44 -3.30
C ILE A 254 -13.95 7.85 -3.26
N GLY A 255 -13.74 8.68 -4.30
CA GLY A 255 -14.33 10.01 -4.36
C GLY A 255 -15.86 9.96 -4.30
N LEU A 256 -16.48 9.03 -5.02
CA LEU A 256 -17.93 8.80 -4.98
C LEU A 256 -18.42 8.40 -3.58
N LEU A 257 -17.68 7.53 -2.88
CA LEU A 257 -18.01 7.12 -1.52
C LEU A 257 -17.88 8.29 -0.53
N ILE A 258 -16.76 9.02 -0.58
CA ILE A 258 -16.49 10.17 0.31
C ILE A 258 -17.61 11.22 0.22
N ASN A 259 -18.14 11.49 -0.98
CA ASN A 259 -19.24 12.44 -1.18
C ASN A 259 -20.51 12.07 -0.38
N LYS A 260 -20.73 10.79 -0.11
CA LYS A 260 -21.87 10.29 0.67
C LYS A 260 -21.59 10.27 2.18
N MET A 261 -20.33 10.35 2.59
CA MET A 261 -19.91 10.25 3.99
C MET A 261 -19.84 11.61 4.69
N THR A 262 -19.70 11.56 6.02
CA THR A 262 -19.16 12.66 6.81
C THR A 262 -17.63 12.60 6.79
N LEU A 263 -16.93 13.73 6.61
CA LEU A 263 -15.46 13.71 6.53
C LEU A 263 -14.79 13.44 7.88
N GLN A 264 -15.18 14.20 8.90
CA GLN A 264 -14.65 14.10 10.27
C GLN A 264 -15.72 14.48 11.31
N SER A 265 -15.55 13.96 12.53
CA SER A 265 -16.29 14.39 13.72
C SER A 265 -15.88 15.81 14.12
N GLU A 266 -16.78 16.53 14.77
CA GLU A 266 -16.53 17.85 15.39
C GLU A 266 -15.85 17.69 16.75
N SER A 267 -16.01 16.54 17.39
CA SER A 267 -15.22 16.16 18.56
C SER A 267 -13.84 15.68 18.12
N GLU A 268 -12.80 16.41 18.53
CA GLU A 268 -11.40 16.12 18.19
C GLU A 268 -10.91 14.78 18.77
N ILE A 269 -11.51 14.31 19.87
CA ILE A 269 -11.14 13.06 20.56
C ILE A 269 -11.97 11.86 20.10
N TYR A 270 -12.93 12.05 19.19
CA TYR A 270 -13.83 10.99 18.77
C TYR A 270 -13.23 10.10 17.68
N ASN A 271 -13.02 8.83 18.01
CA ASN A 271 -12.43 7.82 17.12
C ASN A 271 -13.46 6.80 16.58
N GLY A 272 -14.76 6.99 16.86
CA GLY A 272 -15.80 6.09 16.36
C GLY A 272 -15.99 6.21 14.85
N ARG A 273 -16.42 5.12 14.20
CA ARG A 273 -16.63 5.09 12.74
C ARG A 273 -17.94 5.74 12.30
N LYS A 274 -18.90 5.86 13.20
CA LYS A 274 -20.20 6.53 13.00
C LYS A 274 -20.27 7.80 13.84
N LEU A 275 -21.02 8.80 13.44
CA LEU A 275 -21.37 9.94 14.30
C LEU A 275 -22.17 9.46 15.52
N SER A 276 -22.09 10.20 16.63
CA SER A 276 -23.11 10.08 17.67
C SER A 276 -24.46 10.55 17.14
N GLU A 277 -25.54 10.07 17.74
CA GLU A 277 -26.89 10.48 17.36
C GLU A 277 -27.09 12.00 17.50
N ASP A 278 -26.61 12.57 18.61
CA ASP A 278 -26.63 14.02 18.84
C ASP A 278 -25.88 14.81 17.77
N GLU A 279 -24.71 14.32 17.34
CA GLU A 279 -23.93 14.99 16.31
C GLU A 279 -24.57 14.89 14.93
N TYR A 280 -25.16 13.72 14.61
CA TYR A 280 -25.87 13.51 13.36
C TYR A 280 -27.07 14.46 13.25
N ASN A 281 -27.96 14.45 14.26
CA ASN A 281 -29.17 15.26 14.28
C ASN A 281 -28.90 16.78 14.25
N ARG A 282 -27.71 17.20 14.67
CA ARG A 282 -27.29 18.61 14.62
C ARG A 282 -26.79 19.03 13.23
N ARG A 283 -26.26 18.08 12.44
CA ARG A 283 -25.65 18.35 11.12
C ARG A 283 -26.59 18.13 9.94
N TYR A 284 -27.54 17.20 10.08
CA TYR A 284 -28.40 16.68 9.00
C TYR A 284 -29.84 16.58 9.46
#